data_AF-A0A939X590-F1
#
_entry.id   AF-A0A939X590-F1
#
_cell.length_a   1.000
_cell.length_b   1.000
_cell.length_c   1.000
_cell.angle_alpha   90.00
_cell.angle_beta   90.00
_cell.angle_gamma   90.00
#
_symmetry.space_group_name_H-M   'P 1'
#
loop_
_entity.id
_entity.type
_entity.pdbx_description
1 polymer ?
#
loop_
_entity_poly.entity_id
_entity_poly.type
_entity_poly.pdbx_seq_one_letter_code
_entity_poly.pdbx_strand_id
1 'polypeptide(L)'
;MIFIYTSFEYSNKATFFAIFMDLIAYGLSLGAIVCFFLAVKFGLLMIPLGFLLIALAIFFYFFLGKKVGGAMAKKDFQKQIHTNPIVAYNYVNNGHASYEEIAAINPAFAAKYEVNQFGKLTRRKN
;
A
#
# COMPACT_ATOMS: atom_id res chain seq x y z
N MET A 1 -3.47 4.64 21.05
CA MET A 1 -2.71 3.69 20.20
C MET A 1 -2.77 4.22 18.77
N ILE A 2 -1.63 4.50 18.13
CA ILE A 2 -1.58 5.13 16.81
C ILE A 2 -1.75 4.03 15.76
N PHE A 3 -2.79 4.12 14.91
CA PHE A 3 -2.97 3.24 13.76
C PHE A 3 -1.94 3.63 12.69
N ILE A 4 -0.80 2.92 12.65
CA ILE A 4 0.21 3.08 11.60
C ILE A 4 -0.16 2.13 10.46
N TYR A 5 -1.09 2.55 9.60
CA TYR A 5 -1.36 1.84 8.34
C TYR A 5 -0.39 2.33 7.26
N THR A 6 0.03 1.42 6.39
CA THR A 6 0.87 1.79 5.25
C THR A 6 -0.03 2.23 4.10
N SER A 7 -0.07 3.53 3.79
CA SER A 7 -0.73 4.03 2.59
C SER A 7 0.21 3.94 1.40
N PHE A 8 -0.31 3.45 0.27
CA PHE A 8 0.40 3.45 -1.01
C PHE A 8 -0.28 4.46 -1.93
N GLU A 9 0.36 5.61 -2.10
CA GLU A 9 -0.16 6.84 -2.71
C GLU A 9 -0.77 6.64 -4.12
N TYR A 10 -0.32 5.61 -4.85
CA TYR A 10 -0.75 5.33 -6.22
C TYR A 10 -1.35 3.92 -6.41
N SER A 11 -1.64 3.20 -5.31
CA SER A 11 -2.28 1.88 -5.40
C SER A 11 -3.31 1.67 -4.28
N ASN A 12 -4.58 1.93 -4.63
CA ASN A 12 -5.71 1.65 -3.74
C ASN A 12 -5.82 0.16 -3.39
N LYS A 13 -5.43 -0.73 -4.32
CA LYS A 13 -5.42 -2.18 -4.10
C LYS A 13 -4.40 -2.59 -3.05
N ALA A 14 -3.17 -2.08 -3.16
CA ALA A 14 -2.12 -2.37 -2.20
C ALA A 14 -2.43 -1.77 -0.83
N THR A 15 -3.02 -0.56 -0.80
CA THR A 15 -3.47 0.08 0.45
C THR A 15 -4.57 -0.73 1.13
N PHE A 16 -5.59 -1.16 0.39
CA PHE A 16 -6.65 -2.01 0.95
C PHE A 16 -6.11 -3.35 1.45
N PHE A 17 -5.20 -3.97 0.69
CA PHE A 17 -4.54 -5.21 1.11
C PHE A 17 -3.76 -5.02 2.41
N ALA A 18 -2.97 -3.96 2.53
CA ALA A 18 -2.20 -3.66 3.74
C ALA A 18 -3.13 -3.44 4.95
N ILE A 19 -4.20 -2.65 4.80
CA ILE A 19 -5.20 -2.44 5.86
C ILE A 19 -5.83 -3.77 6.29
N PHE A 20 -6.17 -4.63 5.34
CA PHE A 20 -6.76 -5.94 5.65
C PHE A 20 -5.78 -6.86 6.40
N MET A 21 -4.50 -6.87 6.00
CA MET A 21 -3.45 -7.61 6.72
C MET A 21 -3.23 -7.06 8.14
N ASP A 22 -3.27 -5.75 8.32
CA ASP A 22 -3.16 -5.10 9.63
C ASP A 22 -4.33 -5.48 10.55
N LEU A 23 -5.56 -5.57 10.02
CA LEU A 23 -6.73 -6.04 10.76
C LEU A 23 -6.58 -7.49 11.21
N ILE A 24 -6.07 -8.38 10.35
CA ILE A 24 -5.77 -9.77 10.72
C ILE A 24 -4.71 -9.83 11.82
N ALA A 25 -3.62 -9.09 11.67
CA ALA A 25 -2.54 -9.05 12.66
C ALA A 25 -3.04 -8.55 14.03
N TYR A 26 -3.94 -7.55 14.02
CA TYR A 26 -4.58 -7.06 15.23
C TYR A 26 -5.48 -8.12 15.88
N GLY A 27 -6.32 -8.80 15.08
CA GLY A 27 -7.16 -9.90 15.57
C GLY A 27 -6.34 -11.04 16.20
N LEU A 28 -5.22 -11.42 15.56
CA LEU A 28 -4.29 -12.42 16.08
C LEU A 28 -3.62 -11.97 17.38
N SER A 29 -3.27 -10.69 17.50
CA SER A 29 -2.70 -10.11 18.72
C SER A 29 -3.68 -10.16 19.89
N LEU A 30 -4.96 -9.83 19.65
CA LEU A 30 -6.01 -9.98 20.65
C LEU A 30 -6.23 -11.46 21.03
N GLY A 31 -6.23 -12.35 20.04
CA GLY A 31 -6.30 -13.80 20.27
C GLY A 31 -5.17 -14.30 21.17
N ALA A 32 -3.93 -13.84 20.93
CA ALA A 32 -2.79 -14.19 21.77
C ALA A 32 -2.97 -13.74 23.22
N ILE A 33 -3.43 -12.51 23.44
CA ILE A 33 -3.73 -11.98 24.78
C ILE A 33 -4.77 -12.88 25.48
N VAL A 34 -5.85 -13.24 24.79
CA VAL A 34 -6.88 -14.14 25.33
C VAL A 34 -6.28 -15.51 25.69
N CYS A 35 -5.41 -16.07 24.85
CA CYS A 35 -4.72 -17.33 25.15
C CYS A 35 -3.89 -17.24 26.43
N PHE A 36 -3.15 -16.15 26.66
CA PHE A 36 -2.37 -15.99 27.90
C PHE A 36 -3.26 -15.81 29.13
N PHE A 37 -4.39 -15.11 29.02
CA PHE A 37 -5.38 -15.04 30.10
C PHE A 37 -6.00 -16.40 30.42
N LEU A 38 -6.35 -17.18 29.39
CA LEU A 38 -6.93 -18.52 29.55
C LEU A 38 -5.91 -19.56 30.03
N ALA A 39 -4.60 -19.32 29.85
CA ALA A 39 -3.55 -20.20 30.36
C ALA A 39 -3.60 -20.39 31.89
N VAL A 40 -4.07 -19.38 32.63
CA VAL A 40 -4.27 -19.45 34.08
C VAL A 40 -5.31 -20.51 34.46
N LYS A 41 -6.31 -20.73 33.60
CA LYS A 41 -7.45 -21.62 33.86
C LYS A 41 -7.34 -22.98 33.18
N PHE A 42 -6.79 -23.02 31.96
CA PHE A 42 -6.74 -24.22 31.11
C PHE A 42 -5.33 -24.83 31.01
N GLY A 43 -4.36 -24.26 31.73
CA GLY A 43 -3.01 -24.81 31.87
C GLY A 43 -2.01 -24.36 30.80
N LEU A 44 -0.77 -24.85 30.95
CA LEU A 44 0.41 -24.44 30.18
C LEU A 44 0.30 -24.63 28.66
N LEU A 45 -0.64 -25.44 28.16
CA LEU A 45 -0.84 -25.69 26.72
C LEU A 45 -1.28 -24.44 25.94
N MET A 46 -1.87 -23.44 26.60
CA MET A 46 -2.29 -22.19 25.96
C MET A 46 -1.11 -21.22 25.69
N ILE A 47 0.01 -21.41 26.38
CA ILE A 47 1.23 -20.59 26.24
C ILE A 47 1.86 -20.74 24.84
N PRO A 48 2.17 -21.96 24.33
CA PRO A 48 2.73 -22.11 23.00
C PRO A 48 1.76 -21.65 21.90
N LEU A 49 0.44 -21.81 22.10
CA LEU A 49 -0.56 -21.28 21.18
C LEU A 49 -0.54 -19.74 21.12
N GLY A 50 -0.41 -19.07 22.27
CA GLY A 50 -0.26 -17.62 22.34
C GLY A 50 0.98 -17.11 21.58
N PHE A 51 2.12 -17.79 21.74
CA PHE A 51 3.34 -17.46 20.98
C PHE A 51 3.18 -17.69 19.48
N LEU A 52 2.48 -18.75 19.06
CA LEU A 52 2.18 -19.00 17.65
C LEU A 52 1.33 -17.86 17.05
N LEU A 53 0.31 -17.39 17.78
CA LEU A 53 -0.53 -16.28 17.34
C LEU A 53 0.25 -14.97 17.21
N ILE A 54 1.19 -14.70 18.13
CA ILE A 54 2.10 -13.55 18.02
C ILE A 54 2.97 -13.67 16.75
N ALA A 55 3.58 -14.84 16.53
CA ALA A 55 4.42 -15.08 15.35
C ALA A 55 3.63 -14.88 14.04
N LEU A 56 2.39 -15.36 13.99
CA LEU A 56 1.50 -15.12 12.87
C LEU A 56 1.16 -13.63 12.72
N ALA A 57 0.83 -12.92 13.81
CA ALA A 57 0.54 -11.49 13.74
C ALA A 57 1.70 -10.69 13.13
N ILE A 58 2.94 -11.00 13.56
CA ILE A 58 4.16 -10.39 13.02
C ILE A 58 4.30 -10.72 11.52
N PHE A 59 4.07 -11.99 11.12
CA PHE A 59 4.14 -12.40 9.73
C PHE A 59 3.12 -11.66 8.85
N PHE A 60 1.86 -11.59 9.27
CA PHE A 60 0.80 -10.90 8.54
C PHE A 60 1.10 -9.39 8.42
N TYR A 61 1.57 -8.75 9.49
CA TYR A 61 1.89 -7.33 9.47
C TYR A 61 3.12 -7.01 8.60
N PHE A 62 4.28 -7.59 8.93
CA PHE A 62 5.54 -7.23 8.28
C PHE A 62 5.72 -7.86 6.92
N PHE A 63 5.45 -9.17 6.79
CA PHE A 63 5.72 -9.87 5.54
C PHE A 63 4.62 -9.62 4.53
N LEU A 64 3.36 -9.84 4.90
CA LEU A 64 2.26 -9.66 3.96
C LEU A 64 1.90 -8.18 3.80
N GLY A 65 1.55 -7.48 4.88
CA GLY A 65 1.14 -6.08 4.84
C GLY A 65 2.20 -5.16 4.22
N LYS A 66 3.42 -5.14 4.78
CA LYS A 66 4.49 -4.24 4.29
C LYS A 66 5.21 -4.76 3.06
N LYS A 67 5.79 -5.97 3.09
CA LYS A 67 6.66 -6.44 2.01
C LYS A 67 5.86 -6.81 0.76
N VAL A 68 4.83 -7.65 0.88
CA VAL A 68 3.98 -8.04 -0.27
C VAL A 68 3.11 -6.87 -0.72
N GLY A 69 2.53 -6.11 0.21
CA GLY A 69 1.79 -4.88 -0.11
C GLY A 69 2.65 -3.87 -0.90
N GLY A 70 3.90 -3.64 -0.48
CA GLY A 70 4.82 -2.75 -1.19
C GLY A 70 5.20 -3.27 -2.58
N ALA A 71 5.43 -4.57 -2.74
CA ALA A 71 5.66 -5.17 -4.06
C ALA A 71 4.44 -5.04 -4.98
N MET A 72 3.24 -5.22 -4.43
CA MET A 72 1.98 -5.02 -5.14
C MET A 72 1.82 -3.56 -5.57
N ALA A 73 2.08 -2.61 -4.66
CA ALA A 73 2.01 -1.18 -4.94
C ALA A 73 2.97 -0.78 -6.06
N LYS A 74 4.22 -1.28 -6.04
CA LYS A 74 5.20 -1.01 -7.10
C LYS A 74 4.71 -1.54 -8.45
N LYS A 75 4.21 -2.77 -8.51
CA LYS A 75 3.71 -3.38 -9.75
C LYS A 75 2.49 -2.64 -10.29
N ASP A 76 1.56 -2.28 -9.40
CA ASP A 76 0.34 -1.56 -9.77
C ASP A 76 0.66 -0.14 -10.23
N PHE A 77 1.55 0.58 -9.54
CA PHE A 77 2.04 1.88 -9.96
C PHE A 77 2.70 1.82 -11.34
N GLN A 78 3.60 0.86 -11.57
CA GLN A 78 4.24 0.67 -12.87
C GLN A 78 3.21 0.41 -13.97
N LYS A 79 2.12 -0.31 -13.71
CA LYS A 79 1.04 -0.46 -14.68
C LYS A 79 0.27 0.85 -14.89
N GLN A 80 -0.07 1.54 -13.80
CA GLN A 80 -0.89 2.74 -13.83
C GLN A 80 -0.16 3.94 -14.45
N ILE A 81 1.14 4.11 -14.24
CA ILE A 81 1.91 5.21 -14.83
C ILE A 81 1.93 5.13 -16.37
N HIS A 82 1.88 3.94 -16.95
CA HIS A 82 1.85 3.72 -18.40
C HIS A 82 0.45 3.82 -19.02
N THR A 83 -0.61 3.60 -18.22
CA THR A 83 -1.97 3.42 -18.74
C THR A 83 -2.97 4.47 -18.29
N ASN A 84 -2.79 5.06 -17.10
CA ASN A 84 -3.72 6.02 -16.52
C ASN A 84 -3.14 7.44 -16.58
N PRO A 85 -3.72 8.33 -17.40
CA PRO A 85 -3.20 9.68 -17.58
C PRO A 85 -3.32 10.55 -16.32
N ILE A 86 -4.23 10.26 -15.39
CA ILE A 86 -4.37 11.02 -14.13
C ILE A 86 -3.22 10.69 -13.17
N VAL A 87 -2.84 9.40 -13.10
CA VAL A 87 -1.72 8.96 -12.26
C VAL A 87 -0.40 9.53 -12.78
N ALA A 88 -0.21 9.49 -14.10
CA ALA A 88 0.89 10.17 -14.79
C ALA A 88 0.94 11.68 -14.50
N TYR A 89 -0.22 12.35 -14.60
CA TYR A 89 -0.34 13.77 -14.26
C TYR A 89 0.11 14.06 -12.83
N ASN A 90 -0.42 13.34 -11.84
CA ASN A 90 -0.07 13.56 -10.44
C ASN A 90 1.42 13.31 -10.19
N TYR A 91 1.99 12.26 -10.80
CA TYR A 91 3.39 11.92 -10.65
C TYR A 91 4.33 13.03 -11.18
N VAL A 92 4.04 13.57 -12.37
CA VAL A 92 4.79 14.70 -12.95
C VAL A 92 4.55 15.98 -12.15
N ASN A 93 3.30 16.26 -11.78
CA ASN A 93 2.93 17.48 -11.03
C ASN A 93 3.56 17.53 -9.62
N ASN A 94 3.80 16.37 -9.01
CA ASN A 94 4.53 16.25 -7.74
C ASN A 94 6.06 16.35 -7.91
N GLY A 95 6.55 16.55 -9.13
CA GLY A 95 7.97 16.71 -9.42
C GLY A 95 8.78 15.42 -9.41
N HIS A 96 8.14 14.25 -9.52
CA HIS A 96 8.85 12.97 -9.49
C HIS A 96 9.50 12.60 -10.83
N ALA A 97 9.02 13.15 -11.95
CA ALA A 97 9.56 12.94 -13.30
C ALA A 97 9.21 14.12 -14.22
N SER A 98 9.91 14.23 -15.36
CA SER A 98 9.61 15.26 -16.36
C SER A 98 8.39 14.90 -17.20
N TYR A 99 7.79 15.89 -17.86
CA TYR A 99 6.69 15.65 -18.78
C TYR A 99 7.11 14.76 -19.94
N GLU A 100 8.28 15.01 -20.54
CA GLU A 100 8.79 14.31 -21.71
C GLU A 100 8.99 12.82 -21.44
N GLU A 101 9.54 12.50 -20.26
CA GLU A 101 9.78 11.12 -19.83
C GLU A 101 8.46 10.35 -19.72
N ILE A 102 7.45 10.93 -19.07
CA ILE A 102 6.15 10.27 -18.87
C ILE A 102 5.30 10.29 -20.14
N ALA A 103 5.39 11.32 -20.96
CA ALA A 103 4.71 11.41 -22.26
C ALA A 103 5.21 10.34 -23.25
N ALA A 104 6.49 9.97 -23.20
CA ALA A 104 7.06 8.92 -24.03
C ALA A 104 6.50 7.53 -23.70
N ILE A 105 6.19 7.26 -22.43
CA ILE A 105 5.71 5.95 -21.98
C ILE A 105 4.18 5.86 -21.81
N ASN A 106 3.49 7.00 -21.72
CA ASN A 106 2.05 7.08 -21.57
C ASN A 106 1.43 8.00 -22.65
N PRO A 107 1.04 7.44 -23.82
CA PRO A 107 0.47 8.23 -24.91
C PRO A 107 -0.88 8.85 -24.55
N ALA A 108 -1.66 8.25 -23.64
CA ALA A 108 -2.92 8.81 -23.18
C ALA A 108 -2.72 10.06 -22.32
N PHE A 109 -1.61 10.13 -21.58
CA PHE A 109 -1.18 11.31 -20.84
C PHE A 109 -0.74 12.42 -21.80
N ALA A 110 0.12 12.11 -22.77
CA ALA A 110 0.57 13.04 -23.80
C ALA A 110 -0.58 13.64 -24.64
N ALA A 111 -1.64 12.86 -24.88
CA ALA A 111 -2.82 13.33 -25.60
C ALA A 111 -3.70 14.29 -24.78
N LYS A 112 -3.73 14.14 -23.44
CA LYS A 112 -4.61 14.92 -22.56
C LYS A 112 -3.94 16.14 -21.93
N TYR A 113 -2.62 16.11 -21.75
CA TYR A 113 -1.88 17.10 -21.00
C TYR A 113 -0.67 17.60 -21.78
N GLU A 114 -0.33 18.87 -21.58
CA GLU A 114 0.83 19.53 -22.16
C GLU A 114 1.41 20.54 -21.18
N VAL A 115 2.70 20.81 -21.33
CA VAL A 115 3.38 21.87 -20.57
C VAL A 115 3.11 23.20 -21.27
N ASN A 116 2.55 24.15 -20.53
CA ASN A 116 2.32 25.49 -21.07
C ASN A 116 3.63 26.32 -21.10
N GLN A 117 3.57 27.50 -21.71
CA GLN A 117 4.68 28.46 -21.76
C GLN A 117 5.24 28.90 -20.40
N PHE A 118 4.53 28.63 -19.30
CA PHE A 118 4.97 28.91 -17.93
C PHE A 118 5.55 27.67 -17.22
N GLY A 119 5.80 26.59 -17.95
CA GLY A 119 6.33 25.34 -17.39
C GLY A 119 5.31 24.55 -16.56
N LYS A 120 4.02 24.92 -16.58
CA LYS A 120 2.97 24.22 -15.82
C LYS A 120 2.27 23.18 -16.66
N LEU A 121 2.01 22.03 -16.05
CA LEU A 121 1.22 20.96 -16.63
C LEU A 121 -0.25 21.40 -16.72
N THR A 122 -0.78 21.47 -17.94
CA THR A 122 -2.17 21.87 -18.19
C THR A 122 -2.87 20.86 -19.06
N ARG A 123 -4.20 20.78 -18.94
CA ARG A 123 -5.01 19.94 -19.83
C ARG A 123 -5.06 20.59 -21.21
N ARG A 124 -4.73 19.83 -22.24
CA ARG A 124 -4.82 20.29 -23.63
C ARG A 124 -6.28 20.68 -23.91
N LYS A 125 -6.48 21.90 -24.41
CA LYS A 125 -7.80 22.33 -24.89
C LYS A 125 -7.98 21.73 -26.27
N ASN A 126 -8.85 20.71 -26.38
CA ASN A 126 -9.39 20.28 -27.66
C ASN A 126 -10.42 21.30 -28.15
#